data_AF-A0A151IPC9-F1
#
_entry.id   AF-A0A151IPC9-F1
#
_cell.length_a   1.000
_cell.length_b   1.000
_cell.length_c   1.000
_cell.angle_alpha   90.00
_cell.angle_beta   90.00
_cell.angle_gamma   90.00
#
_symmetry.space_group_name_H-M   'P 1'
#
loop_
_entity.id
_entity.type
_entity.pdbx_description
1 polymer ?
#
loop_
_entity_poly.entity_id
_entity_poly.type
_entity_poly.pdbx_seq_one_letter_code
_entity_poly.pdbx_strand_id
1 'polypeptide(L)'
;NYVQTCGLCETICNLNNVATHDCLRGYFNYTTDENLYFYPLLDDGVTIVRRSLVQGSEVIATVPLQSNNIVFIQCTYIIDSNNIQPTLNTGQKKEKLSLEEEGTLILEVQCRQPLWNFRLPLAQRNNKITKCLWQEASNAINGKLNAIGCKNKFKNFHDIYRRLINSEKLPNGSASKSNIYKWRHAKIMEFLRDSCLQKR
;
A
#
# COMPACT_ATOMS: atom_id res chain seq x y z
N ASN A 1 -28.96 -4.00 20.55
CA ASN A 1 -28.04 -4.15 19.43
C ASN A 1 -27.52 -2.78 19.03
N TYR A 2 -26.25 -2.49 19.31
CA TYR A 2 -25.62 -1.24 18.90
C TYR A 2 -25.28 -1.33 17.41
N VAL A 3 -25.68 -0.31 16.66
CA VAL A 3 -25.46 -0.18 15.21
C VAL A 3 -24.61 1.04 14.92
N GLN A 4 -23.88 0.99 13.81
CA GLN A 4 -23.09 2.10 13.29
C GLN A 4 -23.38 2.26 11.79
N THR A 5 -23.11 3.44 11.24
CA THR A 5 -23.37 3.78 9.84
C THR A 5 -22.07 3.94 9.08
N CYS A 6 -21.97 3.35 7.90
CA CYS A 6 -20.78 3.52 7.07
C CYS A 6 -20.71 4.93 6.47
N GLY A 7 -19.67 5.69 6.77
CA GLY A 7 -19.45 7.02 6.20
C GLY A 7 -19.10 7.08 4.72
N LEU A 8 -19.09 5.94 4.01
CA LEU A 8 -18.81 5.85 2.57
C LEU A 8 -20.02 5.43 1.74
N CYS A 9 -20.79 4.46 2.24
CA CYS A 9 -21.93 3.90 1.52
C CYS A 9 -23.27 4.04 2.26
N GLU A 10 -23.27 4.60 3.46
CA GLU A 10 -24.45 4.82 4.32
C GLU A 10 -25.19 3.55 4.77
N THR A 11 -24.59 2.38 4.55
CA THR A 11 -25.11 1.12 5.08
C THR A 11 -25.01 1.13 6.61
N ILE A 12 -26.13 0.83 7.26
CA ILE A 12 -26.20 0.60 8.71
C ILE A 12 -25.81 -0.85 8.98
N CYS A 13 -24.84 -1.08 9.85
CA CYS A 13 -24.43 -2.42 10.25
C CYS A 13 -24.27 -2.56 11.77
N ASN A 14 -24.40 -3.79 12.27
CA ASN A 14 -24.15 -4.11 13.67
C ASN A 14 -22.68 -3.86 14.01
N LEU A 15 -22.39 -3.39 15.23
CA LEU A 15 -21.03 -3.10 15.70
C LEU A 15 -20.03 -4.25 15.43
N ASN A 16 -20.47 -5.50 15.65
CA ASN A 16 -19.64 -6.70 15.44
C ASN A 16 -19.24 -6.94 13.97
N ASN A 17 -19.96 -6.31 13.02
CA ASN A 17 -19.75 -6.45 11.58
C ASN A 17 -19.05 -5.23 10.97
N VAL A 18 -18.76 -4.20 11.78
CA VAL A 18 -18.12 -2.97 11.28
C VAL A 18 -16.72 -3.28 10.77
N ALA A 19 -15.91 -4.01 11.56
CA ALA A 19 -14.53 -4.34 11.19
C ALA A 19 -14.41 -5.17 9.90
N THR A 20 -15.47 -5.88 9.49
CA THR A 20 -15.53 -6.69 8.26
C THR A 20 -16.28 -6.01 7.12
N HIS A 21 -16.76 -4.78 7.32
CA HIS A 21 -17.55 -4.05 6.34
C HIS A 21 -16.75 -3.79 5.05
N ASP A 22 -17.41 -3.96 3.90
CA ASP A 22 -16.75 -3.91 2.58
C ASP A 22 -15.99 -2.61 2.32
N CYS A 23 -16.53 -1.46 2.78
CA CYS A 23 -15.87 -0.17 2.64
C CYS A 23 -14.59 -0.01 3.47
N LEU A 24 -14.35 -0.87 4.46
CA LEU A 24 -13.08 -0.89 5.22
C LEU A 24 -12.05 -1.84 4.60
N ARG A 25 -12.41 -2.60 3.56
CA ARG A 25 -11.49 -3.53 2.91
C ARG A 25 -10.28 -2.78 2.33
N GLY A 26 -9.12 -3.05 2.92
CA GLY A 26 -7.85 -2.51 2.46
C GLY A 26 -7.34 -1.34 3.28
N TYR A 27 -8.06 -0.97 4.33
CA TYR A 27 -7.59 -0.06 5.38
C TYR A 27 -7.21 -0.89 6.61
N PHE A 28 -6.09 -0.52 7.26
CA PHE A 28 -5.64 -1.20 8.47
C PHE A 28 -6.47 -0.81 9.69
N ASN A 29 -6.93 0.45 9.69
CA ASN A 29 -7.66 1.04 10.79
C ASN A 29 -8.91 1.73 10.26
N TYR A 30 -9.89 1.83 11.14
CA TYR A 30 -11.03 2.68 10.96
C TYR A 30 -11.29 3.44 12.25
N THR A 31 -12.19 4.40 12.16
CA THR A 31 -12.57 5.17 13.31
C THR A 31 -14.04 5.51 13.30
N THR A 32 -14.61 5.72 14.48
CA THR A 32 -16.02 6.09 14.63
C THR A 32 -16.14 7.45 15.29
N ASP A 33 -17.05 8.28 14.78
CA ASP A 33 -17.42 9.54 15.39
C ASP A 33 -18.58 9.41 16.40
N GLU A 34 -18.93 10.54 17.01
CA GLU A 34 -20.01 10.66 17.99
C GLU A 34 -21.42 10.39 17.40
N ASN A 35 -21.57 10.53 16.09
CA ASN A 35 -22.82 10.26 15.38
C ASN A 35 -22.94 8.78 14.97
N LEU A 36 -22.06 7.93 15.49
CA LEU A 36 -21.97 6.50 15.18
C LEU A 36 -21.63 6.23 13.70
N TYR A 37 -21.02 7.19 13.01
CA TYR A 37 -20.48 6.95 11.69
C TYR A 37 -19.07 6.43 11.78
N PHE A 38 -18.78 5.36 11.04
CA PHE A 38 -17.43 4.84 10.92
C PHE A 38 -16.81 5.15 9.56
N TYR A 39 -15.51 5.42 9.58
CA TYR A 39 -14.71 5.84 8.42
C TYR A 39 -13.39 5.08 8.38
N PRO A 40 -12.92 4.63 7.21
CA PRO A 40 -11.56 4.15 7.09
C PRO A 40 -10.54 5.25 7.37
N LEU A 41 -9.49 4.89 8.10
CA LEU A 41 -8.37 5.76 8.45
C LEU A 41 -7.16 5.43 7.57
N LEU A 42 -6.50 6.45 7.05
CA LEU A 42 -5.27 6.29 6.28
C LEU A 42 -4.07 5.97 7.18
N ASP A 43 -2.98 5.53 6.56
CA ASP A 43 -1.74 5.15 7.23
C ASP A 43 -1.06 6.32 8.00
N ASP A 44 -1.47 7.57 7.74
CA ASP A 44 -1.00 8.75 8.48
C ASP A 44 -1.64 8.90 9.87
N GLY A 45 -2.69 8.12 10.16
CA GLY A 45 -3.38 8.12 11.44
C GLY A 45 -4.27 9.34 11.69
N VAL A 46 -4.33 10.30 10.76
CA VAL A 46 -5.01 11.60 10.95
C VAL A 46 -5.92 11.97 9.78
N THR A 47 -5.95 11.18 8.70
CA THR A 47 -6.83 11.42 7.55
C THR A 47 -7.84 10.29 7.42
N ILE A 48 -9.12 10.64 7.26
CA ILE A 48 -10.20 9.69 7.02
C ILE A 48 -10.71 9.79 5.58
N VAL A 49 -11.33 8.70 5.11
CA VAL A 49 -12.03 8.67 3.82
C VAL A 49 -13.53 8.66 4.08
N ARG A 50 -14.27 9.61 3.51
CA ARG A 50 -15.73 9.68 3.68
C ARG A 50 -16.43 10.16 2.41
N ARG A 51 -17.73 9.90 2.31
CA ARG A 51 -18.62 10.57 1.37
C ARG A 51 -18.78 12.02 1.79
N SER A 52 -18.72 12.95 0.84
CA SER A 52 -18.82 14.39 1.10
C SER A 52 -19.50 15.08 -0.07
N LEU A 53 -20.27 16.13 0.24
CA LEU A 53 -20.88 16.98 -0.77
C LEU A 53 -19.91 18.11 -1.10
N VAL A 54 -19.34 18.08 -2.30
CA VAL A 54 -18.43 19.12 -2.80
C VAL A 54 -19.08 19.76 -4.01
N GLN A 55 -19.32 21.07 -3.94
CA GLN A 55 -19.96 21.84 -5.03
C GLN A 55 -21.29 21.22 -5.52
N GLY A 56 -22.09 20.69 -4.60
CA GLY A 56 -23.39 20.07 -4.91
C GLY A 56 -23.31 18.65 -5.49
N SER A 57 -22.11 18.07 -5.64
CA SER A 57 -21.92 16.68 -6.08
C SER A 57 -21.38 15.81 -4.95
N GLU A 58 -21.91 14.59 -4.81
CA GLU A 58 -21.40 13.61 -3.85
C GLU A 58 -20.11 12.98 -4.36
N VAL A 59 -19.04 13.10 -3.57
CA VAL A 59 -17.72 12.56 -3.88
C VAL A 59 -17.15 11.80 -2.69
N ILE A 60 -16.24 10.87 -2.95
CA ILE A 60 -15.41 10.27 -1.91
C ILE A 60 -14.19 11.16 -1.69
N ALA A 61 -14.10 11.77 -0.51
CA ALA A 61 -13.05 12.72 -0.16
C ALA A 61 -12.19 12.19 0.99
N THR A 62 -10.91 12.56 0.95
CA THR A 62 -10.01 12.43 2.10
C THR A 62 -10.04 13.72 2.89
N VAL A 63 -10.43 13.65 4.15
CA VAL A 63 -10.53 14.82 5.03
C VAL A 63 -9.70 14.62 6.29
N PRO A 64 -9.06 15.67 6.83
CA PRO A 64 -8.43 15.60 8.14
C PRO A 64 -9.45 15.21 9.21
N LEU A 65 -9.00 14.42 10.17
CA LEU A 65 -9.75 14.07 11.35
C LEU A 65 -9.97 15.32 12.21
N GLN A 66 -11.23 15.71 12.46
CA GLN A 66 -11.55 16.98 13.14
C GLN A 66 -12.04 16.85 14.59
N SER A 67 -12.32 15.66 15.13
CA SER A 67 -12.91 15.51 16.48
C SER A 67 -11.98 14.86 17.50
N ASN A 68 -12.14 15.31 18.75
CA ASN A 68 -11.34 14.90 19.91
C ASN A 68 -11.84 13.61 20.59
N ASN A 69 -13.03 13.10 20.21
CA ASN A 69 -13.69 11.93 20.84
C ASN A 69 -13.78 10.74 19.88
N ILE A 70 -12.66 10.40 19.25
CA ILE A 70 -12.63 9.44 18.16
C ILE A 70 -11.95 8.14 18.61
N VAL A 71 -12.64 7.01 18.44
CA VAL A 71 -12.13 5.69 18.83
C VAL A 71 -11.45 5.03 17.63
N PHE A 72 -10.14 4.80 17.75
CA PHE A 72 -9.36 4.07 16.76
C PHE A 72 -9.55 2.57 16.95
N ILE A 73 -10.07 1.90 15.93
CA ILE A 73 -10.30 0.46 15.97
C ILE A 73 -9.57 -0.19 14.80
N GLN A 74 -8.80 -1.23 15.11
CA GLN A 74 -8.10 -2.01 14.11
C GLN A 74 -9.07 -2.92 13.35
N CYS A 75 -8.95 -2.96 12.02
CA CYS A 75 -9.71 -3.90 11.21
C CYS A 75 -9.17 -5.32 11.46
N THR A 76 -9.99 -6.20 12.04
CA THR A 76 -9.71 -7.65 12.08
C THR A 76 -10.18 -8.26 10.77
N TYR A 77 -9.26 -8.47 9.84
CA TYR A 77 -9.58 -9.19 8.61
C TYR A 77 -9.93 -10.65 8.94
N ILE A 78 -11.19 -11.04 8.75
CA ILE A 78 -11.51 -12.45 8.48
C ILE A 78 -11.05 -12.70 7.04
N ILE A 79 -9.99 -13.49 6.91
CA ILE A 79 -9.57 -14.05 5.63
C ILE A 79 -10.72 -14.97 5.19
N ASP A 80 -11.29 -14.75 4.01
CA ASP A 80 -12.26 -15.70 3.42
C ASP A 80 -11.64 -17.10 3.39
N SER A 81 -12.11 -17.98 4.27
CA SER A 81 -11.56 -19.32 4.54
C SER A 81 -11.70 -20.33 3.39
N ASN A 82 -12.11 -19.92 2.19
CA ASN A 82 -12.36 -20.82 1.06
C ASN A 82 -11.15 -21.01 0.12
N ASN A 83 -9.95 -20.59 0.51
CA ASN A 83 -8.70 -20.96 -0.18
C ASN A 83 -7.52 -21.18 0.78
N ILE A 84 -7.79 -21.72 1.97
CA ILE A 84 -6.73 -22.26 2.84
C ILE A 84 -6.44 -23.69 2.40
N GLN A 85 -5.40 -23.88 1.60
CA GLN A 85 -4.64 -25.12 1.71
C GLN A 85 -3.95 -25.12 3.09
N PRO A 86 -3.97 -26.23 3.84
CA PRO A 86 -3.52 -26.26 5.23
C PRO A 86 -2.08 -25.79 5.32
N THR A 87 -1.84 -24.79 6.15
CA THR A 87 -0.50 -24.40 6.59
C THR A 87 0.11 -25.58 7.34
N LEU A 88 1.01 -26.32 6.68
CA LEU A 88 1.98 -27.14 7.40
C LEU A 88 2.92 -26.19 8.14
N ASN A 89 2.79 -26.19 9.45
CA ASN A 89 3.75 -25.62 10.38
C ASN A 89 5.13 -26.24 10.13
N THR A 90 6.00 -25.53 9.44
CA THR A 90 7.45 -25.73 9.54
C THR A 90 8.08 -24.36 9.75
N GLY A 91 8.85 -24.22 10.83
CA GLY A 91 9.40 -22.96 11.31
C GLY A 91 10.07 -22.15 10.20
N GLN A 92 9.49 -21.00 9.87
CA GLN A 92 9.98 -20.19 8.75
C GLN A 92 11.28 -19.48 9.14
N LYS A 93 12.41 -20.06 8.70
CA LYS A 93 13.56 -19.25 8.30
C LYS A 93 13.06 -18.21 7.30
N LYS A 94 13.44 -16.94 7.46
CA LYS A 94 13.25 -15.90 6.44
C LYS A 94 13.93 -16.38 5.14
N GLU A 95 13.19 -16.97 4.22
CA GLU A 95 13.72 -17.30 2.89
C GLU A 95 14.08 -15.99 2.19
N LYS A 96 15.37 -15.80 1.96
CA LYS A 96 15.93 -14.67 1.24
C LYS A 96 15.76 -14.98 -0.25
N LEU A 97 15.08 -14.11 -0.99
CA LEU A 97 15.04 -14.18 -2.46
C LEU A 97 16.46 -14.24 -3.01
N SER A 98 16.68 -15.15 -3.96
CA SER A 98 17.87 -15.18 -4.79
C SER A 98 17.96 -13.94 -5.68
N LEU A 99 19.15 -13.68 -6.23
CA LEU A 99 19.37 -12.51 -7.09
C LEU A 99 18.49 -12.51 -8.35
N GLU A 100 18.20 -13.69 -8.89
CA GLU A 100 17.33 -13.85 -10.05
C GLU A 100 15.88 -13.52 -9.70
N GLU A 101 15.37 -14.06 -8.58
CA GLU A 101 14.01 -13.78 -8.11
C GLU A 101 13.81 -12.32 -7.70
N GLU A 102 14.85 -11.66 -7.17
CA GLU A 102 14.85 -10.21 -6.93
C GLU A 102 14.68 -9.43 -8.25
N GLY A 103 15.38 -9.86 -9.32
CA GLY A 103 15.24 -9.29 -10.65
C GLY A 103 13.84 -9.48 -11.22
N THR A 104 13.30 -10.70 -11.12
CA THR A 104 11.93 -11.03 -11.53
C THR A 104 10.91 -10.14 -10.81
N LEU A 105 11.03 -9.97 -9.49
CA LEU A 105 10.14 -9.09 -8.73
C LEU A 105 10.17 -7.65 -9.27
N ILE A 106 11.35 -7.12 -9.59
CA ILE A 106 11.48 -5.74 -10.11
C ILE A 106 10.83 -5.61 -11.49
N LEU A 107 11.05 -6.59 -12.39
CA LEU A 107 10.45 -6.60 -13.73
C LEU A 107 8.91 -6.73 -13.67
N GLU A 108 8.39 -7.58 -12.80
CA GLU A 108 6.95 -7.73 -12.58
C GLU A 108 6.31 -6.44 -12.06
N VAL A 109 6.99 -5.73 -11.15
CA VAL A 109 6.52 -4.42 -10.67
C VAL A 109 6.63 -3.36 -11.77
N GLN A 110 7.69 -3.37 -12.58
CA GLN A 110 7.86 -2.45 -13.70
C GLN A 110 6.68 -2.53 -14.69
N CYS A 111 6.25 -3.74 -15.04
CA CYS A 111 5.10 -3.97 -15.93
C CYS A 111 3.76 -3.49 -15.33
N ARG A 112 3.66 -3.43 -13.99
CA ARG A 112 2.44 -3.03 -13.28
C ARG A 112 2.50 -1.56 -12.86
N GLN A 113 2.38 -0.67 -13.86
CA GLN A 113 2.46 0.78 -13.67
C GLN A 113 1.69 1.35 -12.47
N PRO A 114 0.46 0.91 -12.13
CA PRO A 114 -0.24 1.43 -10.95
C PRO A 114 0.49 1.26 -9.61
N LEU A 115 1.47 0.35 -9.52
CA LEU A 115 2.27 0.13 -8.31
C LEU A 115 3.31 1.23 -8.06
N TRP A 116 3.73 1.95 -9.10
CA TRP A 116 4.86 2.88 -9.01
C TRP A 116 4.64 4.22 -9.73
N ASN A 117 3.75 4.28 -10.71
CA ASN A 117 3.47 5.47 -11.49
C ASN A 117 2.36 6.30 -10.83
N PHE A 118 2.75 7.24 -9.96
CA PHE A 118 1.81 8.14 -9.27
C PHE A 118 1.16 9.19 -10.18
N ARG A 119 1.60 9.32 -11.44
CA ARG A 119 0.97 10.18 -12.44
C ARG A 119 -0.34 9.58 -12.98
N LEU A 120 -0.59 8.29 -12.74
CA LEU A 120 -1.84 7.65 -13.10
C LEU A 120 -3.00 8.17 -12.21
N PRO A 121 -4.21 8.33 -12.77
CA PRO A 121 -5.41 8.69 -12.00
C PRO A 121 -5.66 7.73 -10.85
N LEU A 122 -6.17 8.25 -9.72
CA LEU A 122 -6.48 7.43 -8.54
C LEU A 122 -7.42 6.26 -8.85
N ALA A 123 -8.36 6.45 -9.78
CA ALA A 123 -9.24 5.38 -10.27
C ALA A 123 -8.47 4.15 -10.79
N GLN A 124 -7.29 4.35 -11.36
CA GLN A 124 -6.44 3.31 -11.95
C GLN A 124 -5.39 2.74 -10.98
N ARG A 125 -5.14 3.42 -9.84
CA ARG A 125 -4.14 3.01 -8.83
C ARG A 125 -4.69 2.92 -7.41
N ASN A 126 -5.99 2.72 -7.28
CA ASN A 126 -6.63 2.59 -5.97
C ASN A 126 -6.13 1.33 -5.22
N ASN A 127 -6.43 1.26 -3.93
CA ASN A 127 -5.97 0.16 -3.06
C ASN A 127 -6.43 -1.22 -3.53
N LYS A 128 -7.62 -1.34 -4.13
CA LYS A 128 -8.12 -2.62 -4.66
C LYS A 128 -7.24 -3.09 -5.82
N ILE A 129 -6.96 -2.20 -6.77
CA ILE A 129 -6.11 -2.49 -7.92
C ILE A 129 -4.69 -2.83 -7.46
N THR A 130 -4.08 -1.99 -6.62
CA THR A 130 -2.70 -2.22 -6.17
C THR A 130 -2.56 -3.50 -5.33
N LYS A 131 -3.57 -3.87 -4.53
CA LYS A 131 -3.59 -5.16 -3.81
C LYS A 131 -3.61 -6.36 -4.76
N CYS A 132 -4.47 -6.34 -5.80
CA CYS A 132 -4.50 -7.39 -6.81
C CYS A 132 -3.16 -7.50 -7.54
N LEU A 133 -2.59 -6.36 -7.94
CA LEU A 133 -1.29 -6.32 -8.64
C LEU A 133 -0.14 -6.85 -7.78
N TRP A 134 -0.13 -6.58 -6.47
CA TRP A 134 0.87 -7.17 -5.57
C TRP A 134 0.69 -8.68 -5.39
N GLN A 135 -0.55 -9.16 -5.41
CA GLN A 135 -0.82 -10.60 -5.38
C GLN A 135 -0.38 -11.28 -6.69
N GLU A 136 -0.61 -10.65 -7.83
CA GLU A 136 -0.09 -11.15 -9.12
C GLU A 136 1.44 -11.19 -9.15
N ALA A 137 2.10 -10.13 -8.66
CA ALA A 137 3.57 -10.11 -8.56
C ALA A 137 4.09 -11.23 -7.64
N SER A 138 3.40 -11.48 -6.52
CA SER A 138 3.67 -12.62 -5.63
C SER A 138 3.53 -13.96 -6.34
N ASN A 139 2.49 -14.13 -7.17
CA ASN A 139 2.27 -15.35 -7.93
C ASN A 139 3.36 -15.56 -9.00
N ALA A 140 3.80 -14.48 -9.66
CA ALA A 140 4.85 -14.52 -10.68
C ALA A 140 6.22 -14.94 -10.14
N ILE A 141 6.49 -14.72 -8.85
CA ILE A 141 7.68 -15.25 -8.17
C ILE A 141 7.41 -16.58 -7.46
N ASN A 142 6.47 -17.39 -7.96
CA ASN A 142 6.08 -18.69 -7.40
C ASN A 142 5.66 -18.66 -5.92
N GLY A 143 5.10 -17.55 -5.46
CA GLY A 143 4.64 -17.40 -4.07
C GLY A 143 5.76 -17.34 -3.04
N LYS A 144 7.03 -17.19 -3.46
CA LYS A 144 8.20 -17.12 -2.56
C LYS A 144 8.10 -16.01 -1.51
N LEU A 145 7.49 -14.89 -1.88
CA LEU A 145 6.99 -13.90 -0.95
C LEU A 145 5.51 -13.69 -1.21
N ASN A 146 4.73 -13.50 -0.14
CA ASN A 146 3.37 -13.00 -0.26
C ASN A 146 3.33 -11.55 -0.77
N ALA A 147 2.15 -11.04 -1.10
CA ALA A 147 1.95 -9.68 -1.61
C ALA A 147 2.59 -8.59 -0.71
N ILE A 148 2.50 -8.75 0.61
CA ILE A 148 3.07 -7.80 1.59
C ILE A 148 4.61 -7.87 1.57
N GLY A 149 5.16 -9.08 1.50
CA GLY A 149 6.59 -9.32 1.36
C GLY A 149 7.15 -8.71 0.07
N CYS A 150 6.45 -8.89 -1.05
CA CYS A 150 6.79 -8.27 -2.34
C CYS A 150 6.82 -6.74 -2.23
N LYS A 151 5.76 -6.13 -1.67
CA LYS A 151 5.66 -4.68 -1.45
C LYS A 151 6.82 -4.17 -0.60
N ASN A 152 7.11 -4.83 0.52
CA ASN A 152 8.18 -4.42 1.43
C ASN A 152 9.57 -4.57 0.80
N LYS A 153 9.79 -5.65 0.04
CA LYS A 153 11.05 -5.88 -0.67
C LYS A 153 11.27 -4.85 -1.77
N PHE A 154 10.24 -4.56 -2.56
CA PHE A 154 10.32 -3.53 -3.58
C PHE A 154 10.51 -2.13 -2.99
N LYS A 155 9.86 -1.81 -1.86
CA LYS A 155 10.12 -0.56 -1.11
C LYS A 155 11.60 -0.43 -0.74
N ASN A 156 12.22 -1.50 -0.25
CA ASN A 156 13.64 -1.51 0.06
C ASN A 156 14.51 -1.22 -1.17
N PHE A 157 14.22 -1.84 -2.32
CA PHE A 157 14.90 -1.55 -3.59
C PHE A 157 14.73 -0.08 -4.00
N HIS A 158 13.50 0.44 -3.93
CA HIS A 158 13.21 1.83 -4.24
C HIS A 158 13.96 2.81 -3.32
N ASP A 159 14.05 2.52 -2.01
CA ASP A 159 14.82 3.31 -1.05
C ASP A 159 16.34 3.27 -1.31
N ILE A 160 16.88 2.12 -1.75
CA ILE A 160 18.29 2.00 -2.17
C ILE A 160 18.52 2.81 -3.45
N TYR A 161 17.69 2.62 -4.47
CA TYR A 161 17.83 3.31 -5.76
C TYR A 161 17.77 4.82 -5.61
N ARG A 162 16.82 5.35 -4.83
CA ARG A 162 16.69 6.78 -4.56
C ARG A 162 17.95 7.35 -3.90
N ARG A 163 18.56 6.63 -2.94
CA ARG A 163 19.82 7.07 -2.30
C ARG A 163 20.97 7.11 -3.30
N LEU A 164 21.09 6.09 -4.16
CA LEU A 164 22.12 6.03 -5.20
C LEU A 164 21.96 7.17 -6.22
N ILE A 165 20.74 7.42 -6.68
CA ILE A 165 20.43 8.50 -7.61
C ILE A 165 20.66 9.90 -6.99
N ASN A 166 20.26 10.11 -5.72
CA ASN A 166 20.46 11.41 -5.07
C ASN A 166 21.94 11.71 -4.77
N SER A 167 22.75 10.68 -4.52
CA SER A 167 24.22 10.83 -4.38
C SER A 167 24.94 11.11 -5.69
N GLU A 168 24.34 10.77 -6.85
CA GLU A 168 24.83 11.18 -8.18
C GLU A 168 24.65 12.68 -8.43
N LYS A 169 23.65 13.32 -7.80
CA LYS A 169 23.33 14.74 -8.00
C LYS A 169 24.17 15.73 -7.18
N LEU A 170 24.94 15.26 -6.19
CA LEU A 170 25.73 16.16 -5.33
C LEU A 170 26.98 16.65 -6.08
N PRO A 171 27.44 17.90 -5.87
CA PRO A 171 28.70 18.39 -6.42
C PRO A 171 29.82 17.43 -6.03
N ASN A 172 30.65 17.05 -7.00
CA ASN A 172 31.72 16.07 -6.84
C ASN A 172 32.81 16.57 -5.89
N GLY A 173 32.55 16.51 -4.58
CA GLY A 173 33.60 16.50 -3.56
C GLY A 173 34.35 15.17 -3.62
N SER A 174 35.62 15.17 -3.27
CA SER A 174 36.60 14.08 -3.47
C SER A 174 36.23 12.70 -2.84
N ALA A 175 35.10 12.59 -2.15
CA ALA A 175 34.54 11.35 -1.59
C ALA A 175 33.25 10.85 -2.29
N SER A 176 32.64 11.62 -3.20
CA SER A 176 31.38 11.24 -3.85
C SER A 176 31.63 10.52 -5.17
N LYS A 177 31.64 9.19 -5.13
CA LYS A 177 31.46 8.35 -6.33
C LYS A 177 30.12 7.66 -6.17
N SER A 178 29.11 8.07 -6.93
CA SER A 178 27.84 7.34 -6.95
C SER A 178 28.12 5.91 -7.40
N ASN A 179 27.84 4.93 -6.53
CA ASN A 179 28.05 3.51 -6.85
C ASN A 179 26.84 2.92 -7.59
N ILE A 180 26.05 3.77 -8.27
CA ILE A 180 24.81 3.34 -8.93
C ILE A 180 25.07 2.28 -10.00
N TYR A 181 26.14 2.44 -10.80
CA TYR A 181 26.55 1.47 -11.81
C TYR A 181 27.06 0.14 -11.21
N LYS A 182 27.40 0.10 -9.91
CA LYS A 182 27.78 -1.13 -9.20
C LYS A 182 26.58 -1.88 -8.64
N TRP A 183 25.43 -1.23 -8.53
CA TRP A 183 24.23 -1.89 -8.05
C TRP A 183 23.57 -2.67 -9.19
N ARG A 184 23.53 -4.01 -9.06
CA ARG A 184 23.12 -4.92 -10.13
C ARG A 184 21.69 -4.69 -10.64
N HIS A 185 20.81 -4.16 -9.78
CA HIS A 185 19.43 -3.83 -10.12
C HIS A 185 19.24 -2.43 -10.72
N ALA A 186 20.32 -1.64 -10.86
CA ALA A 186 20.22 -0.24 -11.28
C ALA A 186 19.60 -0.08 -12.67
N LYS A 187 19.95 -0.95 -13.62
CA LYS A 187 19.42 -0.90 -14.99
C LYS A 187 17.91 -1.17 -15.04
N ILE A 188 17.45 -2.20 -14.32
CA ILE A 188 16.03 -2.58 -14.29
C ILE A 188 15.17 -1.65 -13.41
N MET A 189 15.80 -0.78 -12.59
CA MET A 189 15.12 0.23 -11.78
C MET A 189 15.05 1.61 -12.48
N GLU A 190 15.57 1.74 -13.70
CA GLU A 190 15.67 3.01 -14.44
C GLU A 190 14.31 3.70 -14.66
N PHE A 191 13.22 2.91 -14.75
CA PHE A 191 11.86 3.43 -14.90
C PHE A 191 11.42 4.34 -13.72
N LEU A 192 12.10 4.27 -12.57
CA LEU A 192 11.84 5.10 -11.39
C LEU A 192 12.67 6.38 -11.35
N ARG A 193 13.61 6.58 -12.28
CA ARG A 193 14.59 7.66 -12.23
C ARG A 193 13.91 9.02 -12.10
N ASP A 194 12.97 9.32 -12.99
CA ASP A 194 12.24 10.60 -12.98
C ASP A 194 11.48 10.81 -11.67
N SER A 195 10.78 9.79 -11.17
CA SER A 195 10.02 9.84 -9.92
C SER A 195 10.92 10.05 -8.70
N CYS A 196 12.16 9.54 -8.71
CA CYS A 196 13.13 9.75 -7.63
C CYS A 196 13.76 11.14 -7.66
N LEU A 197 13.77 11.80 -8.83
CA LEU A 197 14.41 13.10 -9.04
C LEU A 197 13.50 14.31 -8.83
N GLN A 198 12.19 14.09 -8.76
CA GLN A 198 11.21 15.13 -8.44
C GLN A 198 11.33 15.53 -6.96
N LYS A 199 11.64 16.81 -6.69
CA LYS A 199 11.44 17.39 -5.36
C LYS A 199 9.93 17.39 -5.10
N ARG A 200 9.49 16.69 -4.06
CA ARG A 200 8.16 16.88 -3.48
C ARG A 200 8.12 18.18 -2.70
#